data_AF-Q6XMV2-F1
#
_entry.id   AF-Q6XMV2-F1
#
_cell.length_a   1.000
_cell.length_b   1.000
_cell.length_c   1.000
_cell.angle_alpha   90.00
_cell.angle_beta   90.00
_cell.angle_gamma   90.00
#
_symmetry.space_group_name_H-M   'P 1'
#
loop_
_entity.id
_entity.type
_entity.pdbx_description
1 polymer ?
#
loop_
_entity_poly.entity_id
_entity_poly.type
_entity_poly.pdbx_seq_one_letter_code
_entity_poly.pdbx_strand_id
1 'polypeptide(L)'
;MSEWQRSGARPLRVTRRDAEDLVLMTAVRADQEREVLTAATAMVGALLHSDNRDLIRTVVEAAFPWVSYLSSDEAADFIDELVASLRAGSSLDNPAPPARTIETWRHTAEVYADPELARILSTPSEGDFGAVPAPEL
;
A
#
# COMPACT_ATOMS: atom_id res chain seq x y z
N MET A 1 -8.22 -14.58 -38.49
CA MET A 1 -7.54 -14.19 -37.23
C MET A 1 -7.84 -12.73 -36.97
N SER A 2 -8.76 -12.47 -36.05
CA SER A 2 -9.36 -11.16 -35.82
C SER A 2 -8.34 -10.16 -35.26
N GLU A 3 -8.48 -8.88 -35.61
CA GLU A 3 -7.51 -7.81 -35.32
C GLU A 3 -7.19 -7.62 -33.83
N TRP A 4 -8.08 -8.09 -32.93
CA TRP A 4 -7.87 -8.14 -31.48
C TRP A 4 -6.70 -9.04 -31.06
N GLN A 5 -6.35 -10.06 -31.84
CA GLN A 5 -5.21 -10.93 -31.59
C GLN A 5 -3.87 -10.22 -31.86
N ARG A 6 -3.87 -9.15 -32.68
CA ARG A 6 -2.70 -8.26 -32.87
C ARG A 6 -2.63 -7.14 -31.81
N SER A 7 -3.67 -7.00 -30.98
CA SER A 7 -3.78 -6.01 -29.89
C SER A 7 -3.27 -6.52 -28.53
N GLY A 8 -2.42 -7.55 -28.49
CA GLY A 8 -1.96 -8.21 -27.25
C GLY A 8 -1.16 -7.35 -26.27
N ALA A 9 -1.06 -6.03 -26.50
CA ALA A 9 -0.21 -5.12 -25.75
C ALA A 9 -0.94 -4.24 -24.71
N ARG A 10 -2.28 -4.17 -24.71
CA ARG A 10 -3.00 -3.24 -23.81
C ARG A 10 -3.98 -3.96 -22.89
N PRO A 11 -3.92 -3.72 -21.57
CA PRO A 11 -4.91 -4.24 -20.63
C PRO A 11 -6.30 -3.69 -20.95
N LEU A 12 -7.31 -4.56 -20.90
CA LEU A 12 -8.71 -4.20 -21.11
C LEU A 12 -9.40 -4.08 -19.76
N ARG A 13 -9.97 -2.90 -19.47
CA ARG A 13 -10.82 -2.70 -18.29
C ARG A 13 -12.24 -3.14 -18.60
N VAL A 14 -12.74 -4.11 -17.87
CA VAL A 14 -14.11 -4.64 -17.97
C VAL A 14 -14.90 -4.07 -16.81
N THR A 15 -15.85 -3.19 -17.13
CA THR A 15 -16.75 -2.63 -16.12
C THR A 15 -17.88 -3.60 -15.82
N ARG A 16 -18.16 -3.81 -14.53
CA ARG A 16 -19.25 -4.68 -14.09
C ARG A 16 -20.33 -3.83 -13.43
N ARG A 17 -21.60 -4.18 -13.66
CA ARG A 17 -22.74 -3.37 -13.21
C ARG A 17 -22.84 -3.29 -11.68
N ASP A 18 -22.54 -4.39 -11.00
CA ASP A 18 -22.77 -4.57 -9.57
C ASP A 18 -21.52 -5.12 -8.86
N ALA A 19 -20.33 -4.90 -9.42
CA ALA A 19 -19.07 -5.41 -8.88
C ALA A 19 -17.88 -4.54 -9.33
N GLU A 20 -16.73 -4.71 -8.67
CA GLU A 20 -15.50 -4.00 -9.02
C GLU A 20 -15.07 -4.25 -10.47
N ASP A 21 -14.43 -3.26 -11.10
CA ASP A 21 -13.92 -3.43 -12.45
C ASP A 21 -12.81 -4.48 -12.49
N LEU A 22 -12.78 -5.26 -13.58
CA LEU A 22 -11.72 -6.23 -13.83
C LEU A 22 -10.76 -5.70 -14.87
N VAL A 23 -9.50 -6.15 -14.80
CA VAL A 23 -8.51 -5.92 -15.85
C VAL A 23 -8.18 -7.26 -16.50
N LEU A 24 -8.42 -7.38 -17.80
CA LEU A 24 -8.03 -8.52 -18.61
C LEU A 24 -6.73 -8.21 -19.34
N MET A 25 -5.74 -9.07 -19.17
CA MET A 25 -4.46 -9.04 -19.88
C MET A 25 -4.02 -10.46 -20.21
N THR A 26 -2.99 -10.60 -21.04
CA THR A 26 -2.42 -11.92 -21.32
C THR A 26 -1.76 -12.48 -20.07
N ALA A 27 -1.83 -13.81 -19.87
CA ALA A 27 -1.18 -14.47 -18.75
C ALA A 27 0.33 -14.17 -18.71
N VAL A 28 0.99 -14.20 -19.88
CA VAL A 28 2.41 -13.82 -20.03
C VAL A 28 2.69 -12.42 -19.50
N ARG A 29 1.81 -11.45 -19.77
CA ARG A 29 2.00 -10.09 -19.25
C ARG A 29 1.77 -10.01 -17.74
N ALA A 30 0.77 -10.72 -17.22
CA ALA A 30 0.54 -10.81 -15.79
C ALA A 30 1.78 -11.39 -15.08
N ASP A 31 2.37 -12.46 -15.62
CA ASP A 31 3.60 -13.08 -15.08
C ASP A 31 4.79 -12.11 -15.12
N GLN A 32 4.94 -11.34 -16.20
CA GLN A 32 5.99 -10.31 -16.32
C GLN A 32 5.83 -9.18 -15.30
N GLU A 33 4.60 -8.69 -15.09
CA GLU A 33 4.33 -7.64 -14.09
C GLU A 33 4.65 -8.14 -12.66
N ARG A 34 4.38 -9.43 -12.38
CA ARG A 34 4.74 -10.09 -11.11
C ARG A 34 6.25 -10.23 -10.92
N GLU A 35 6.96 -10.64 -11.97
CA GLU A 35 8.42 -10.77 -11.93
C GLU A 35 9.08 -9.41 -11.64
N VAL A 36 8.63 -8.35 -12.33
CA VAL A 36 9.11 -6.98 -12.11
C VAL A 36 8.82 -6.51 -10.68
N LEU A 37 7.61 -6.74 -10.16
CA LEU A 37 7.26 -6.37 -8.78
C LEU A 37 8.11 -7.11 -7.74
N THR A 38 8.37 -8.40 -7.97
CA THR A 38 9.20 -9.23 -7.09
C THR A 38 10.64 -8.72 -7.10
N ALA A 39 11.20 -8.42 -8.27
CA ALA A 39 12.54 -7.86 -8.40
C ALA A 39 12.66 -6.47 -7.73
N ALA A 40 11.67 -5.59 -7.93
CA ALA A 40 11.63 -4.27 -7.31
C ALA A 40 11.56 -4.39 -5.77
N THR A 41 10.72 -5.29 -5.26
CA THR A 41 10.60 -5.56 -3.81
C THR A 41 11.91 -6.07 -3.22
N ALA A 42 12.59 -6.99 -3.91
CA ALA A 42 13.89 -7.50 -3.48
C ALA A 42 14.95 -6.38 -3.47
N MET A 43 14.96 -5.51 -4.48
CA MET A 43 15.88 -4.37 -4.57
C MET A 43 15.65 -3.36 -3.44
N VAL A 44 14.39 -2.98 -3.19
CA VAL A 44 14.02 -2.12 -2.05
C VAL A 44 14.45 -2.77 -0.74
N GLY A 45 14.13 -4.06 -0.55
CA GLY A 45 14.58 -4.82 0.60
C GLY A 45 16.09 -4.77 0.79
N ALA A 46 16.88 -4.96 -0.26
CA ALA A 46 18.34 -4.91 -0.21
C ALA A 46 18.87 -3.50 0.12
N LEU A 47 18.29 -2.45 -0.47
CA LEU A 47 18.65 -1.06 -0.18
C LEU A 47 18.40 -0.70 1.29
N LEU A 48 17.34 -1.22 1.90
CA LEU A 48 16.98 -0.95 3.29
C LEU A 48 17.85 -1.66 4.33
N HIS A 49 18.52 -2.75 3.93
CA HIS A 49 19.56 -3.37 4.76
C HIS A 49 20.87 -2.57 4.76
N SER A 50 20.96 -1.47 3.99
CA SER A 50 22.05 -0.52 4.19
C SER A 50 21.86 0.25 5.50
N ASP A 51 22.95 0.50 6.23
CA ASP A 51 22.93 1.26 7.49
C ASP A 51 22.60 2.76 7.30
N ASN A 52 22.13 3.18 6.12
CA ASN A 52 21.86 4.58 5.78
C ASN A 52 20.38 4.92 5.91
N ARG A 53 19.89 4.97 7.15
CA ARG A 53 18.50 5.31 7.50
C ARG A 53 18.07 6.69 6.97
N ASP A 54 18.96 7.66 6.92
CA ASP A 54 18.66 9.01 6.41
C ASP A 54 18.39 9.03 4.90
N LEU A 55 19.19 8.29 4.12
CA LEU A 55 18.94 8.14 2.70
C LEU A 55 17.61 7.43 2.43
N ILE A 56 17.31 6.39 3.21
CA ILE A 56 16.05 5.65 3.10
C ILE A 56 14.86 6.59 3.32
N ARG A 57 14.89 7.36 4.41
CA ARG A 57 13.86 8.36 4.71
C ARG A 57 13.71 9.36 3.56
N THR A 58 14.81 9.88 3.04
CA THR A 58 14.80 10.84 1.93
C THR A 58 14.12 10.26 0.68
N VAL A 59 14.41 9.00 0.34
CA VAL A 59 13.79 8.32 -0.81
C VAL A 59 12.30 8.09 -0.57
N VAL A 60 11.92 7.71 0.65
CA VAL A 60 10.53 7.44 1.03
C VAL A 60 9.71 8.71 1.01
N GLU A 61 10.21 9.82 1.56
CA GLU A 61 9.54 11.13 1.49
C GLU A 61 9.40 11.62 0.05
N ALA A 62 10.40 11.38 -0.81
CA ALA A 62 10.31 11.72 -2.23
C ALA A 62 9.25 10.88 -2.97
N ALA A 63 9.10 9.59 -2.62
CA ALA A 63 8.10 8.70 -3.21
C ALA A 63 6.69 8.93 -2.64
N PHE A 64 6.60 9.31 -1.37
CA PHE A 64 5.37 9.48 -0.61
C PHE A 64 5.40 10.83 0.14
N PRO A 65 5.09 11.95 -0.54
CA PRO A 65 5.22 13.29 0.07
C PRO A 65 4.41 13.48 1.35
N TRP A 66 3.30 12.75 1.52
CA TRP A 66 2.48 12.79 2.73
C TRP A 66 3.20 12.27 3.99
N VAL A 67 4.31 11.53 3.85
CA VAL A 67 5.13 11.07 4.98
C VAL A 67 5.70 12.25 5.77
N SER A 68 5.81 13.45 5.18
CA SER A 68 6.26 14.64 5.90
C SER A 68 5.35 15.07 7.05
N TYR A 69 4.12 14.56 7.11
CA TYR A 69 3.19 14.80 8.22
C TYR A 69 3.36 13.83 9.39
N LEU A 70 4.13 12.75 9.22
CA LEU A 70 4.43 11.78 10.27
C LEU A 70 5.62 12.23 11.11
N SER A 71 5.68 11.79 12.36
CA SER A 71 6.91 11.89 13.16
C SER A 71 8.03 11.02 12.59
N SER A 72 9.27 11.22 13.05
CA SER A 72 10.42 10.42 12.59
C SER A 72 10.27 8.94 12.95
N ASP A 73 9.69 8.65 14.12
CA ASP A 73 9.45 7.27 14.58
C ASP A 73 8.35 6.61 13.75
N GLU A 74 7.24 7.31 13.50
CA GLU A 74 6.14 6.82 12.66
C GLU A 74 6.56 6.61 11.19
N ALA A 75 7.41 7.48 10.65
CA ALA A 75 7.98 7.29 9.32
C ALA A 75 8.85 6.01 9.27
N ALA A 76 9.61 5.72 10.34
CA ALA A 76 10.39 4.48 10.43
C ALA A 76 9.47 3.24 10.52
N ASP A 77 8.41 3.31 11.32
CA ASP A 77 7.40 2.25 11.43
C ASP A 77 6.71 1.98 10.09
N PHE A 78 6.32 3.03 9.36
CA PHE A 78 5.77 2.91 8.01
C PHE A 78 6.73 2.18 7.07
N ILE A 79 8.02 2.51 7.10
CA ILE A 79 9.03 1.87 6.25
C ILE A 79 9.14 0.38 6.57
N ASP A 80 9.26 0.03 7.85
CA ASP A 80 9.39 -1.37 8.26
C ASP A 80 8.14 -2.18 7.91
N GLU A 81 6.94 -1.62 8.11
CA GLU A 81 5.68 -2.27 7.74
C GLU A 81 5.50 -2.40 6.22
N LEU A 82 5.83 -1.36 5.45
CA LEU A 82 5.76 -1.39 3.99
C LEU A 82 6.64 -2.52 3.42
N VAL A 83 7.78 -2.75 4.04
CA VAL A 83 8.75 -3.75 3.58
C VAL A 83 8.31 -5.15 3.94
N ALA A 84 7.79 -5.33 5.16
CA ALA A 84 7.18 -6.57 5.59
C ALA A 84 5.99 -6.94 4.68
N SER A 85 5.12 -5.98 4.37
CA SER A 85 3.94 -6.18 3.53
C SER A 85 4.30 -6.43 2.06
N LEU A 86 5.31 -5.76 1.51
CA LEU A 86 5.82 -6.04 0.16
C LEU A 86 6.37 -7.46 0.04
N ARG A 87 7.15 -7.93 1.03
CA ARG A 87 7.67 -9.31 1.05
C ARG A 87 6.56 -10.35 1.15
N ALA A 88 5.59 -10.12 2.04
CA ALA A 88 4.43 -11.01 2.21
C ALA A 88 3.52 -11.02 0.97
N GLY A 89 3.30 -9.85 0.36
CA GLY A 89 2.50 -9.72 -0.86
C GLY A 89 3.15 -10.41 -2.05
N SER A 90 4.47 -10.23 -2.23
CA SER A 90 5.22 -10.91 -3.29
C SER A 90 5.23 -12.43 -3.13
N SER A 91 5.39 -12.95 -1.90
CA SER A 91 5.38 -14.41 -1.67
C SER A 91 4.02 -15.06 -1.89
N LEU A 92 2.93 -14.31 -1.69
CA LEU A 92 1.55 -14.75 -1.89
C LEU A 92 0.97 -14.35 -3.24
N ASP A 93 1.75 -13.68 -4.09
CA ASP A 93 1.29 -13.11 -5.37
C ASP A 93 0.02 -12.25 -5.20
N ASN A 94 0.01 -11.45 -4.13
CA ASN A 94 -1.11 -10.63 -3.71
C ASN A 94 -0.66 -9.18 -3.42
N PRO A 95 -1.10 -8.19 -4.20
CA PRO A 95 -0.73 -6.79 -3.98
C PRO A 95 -1.54 -6.11 -2.87
N ALA A 96 -2.58 -6.75 -2.32
CA ALA A 96 -3.46 -6.12 -1.34
C ALA A 96 -2.76 -5.76 -0.01
N PRO A 97 -1.84 -6.55 0.57
CA PRO A 97 -1.13 -6.16 1.79
C PRO A 97 -0.37 -4.83 1.67
N PRO A 98 0.58 -4.64 0.72
CA PRO A 98 1.31 -3.37 0.64
C PRO A 98 0.41 -2.19 0.25
N ALA A 99 -0.62 -2.40 -0.58
CA ALA A 99 -1.59 -1.36 -0.90
C ALA A 99 -2.34 -0.88 0.36
N ARG A 100 -2.76 -1.81 1.23
CA ARG A 100 -3.42 -1.48 2.50
C ARG A 100 -2.50 -0.75 3.48
N THR A 101 -1.24 -1.15 3.58
CA THR A 101 -0.26 -0.46 4.43
C THR A 101 -0.09 1.00 3.96
N ILE A 102 0.11 1.24 2.66
CA ILE A 102 0.22 2.60 2.10
C ILE A 102 -1.02 3.44 2.43
N GLU A 103 -2.22 2.88 2.23
CA GLU A 103 -3.46 3.62 2.45
C GLU A 103 -3.70 3.92 3.93
N THR A 104 -3.41 2.97 4.81
CA THR A 104 -3.59 3.14 6.26
C THR A 104 -2.69 4.24 6.80
N TRP A 105 -1.41 4.24 6.42
CA TRP A 105 -0.47 5.28 6.84
C TRP A 105 -0.78 6.64 6.20
N ARG A 106 -1.32 6.67 4.97
CA ARG A 106 -1.82 7.90 4.38
C ARG A 106 -2.96 8.48 5.22
N HIS A 107 -3.92 7.68 5.66
CA HIS A 107 -4.99 8.17 6.53
C HIS A 107 -4.46 8.76 7.84
N THR A 108 -3.44 8.15 8.45
CA THR A 108 -2.77 8.73 9.63
C THR A 108 -2.17 10.10 9.31
N ALA A 109 -1.45 10.21 8.19
CA ALA A 109 -0.88 11.48 7.75
C ALA A 109 -1.96 12.55 7.44
N GLU A 110 -3.10 12.15 6.86
CA GLU A 110 -4.25 13.03 6.62
C GLU A 110 -4.85 13.57 7.92
N VAL A 111 -4.92 12.74 8.97
CA VAL A 111 -5.32 13.19 10.30
C VAL A 111 -4.35 14.24 10.83
N TYR A 112 -3.04 14.03 10.72
CA TYR A 112 -2.05 15.00 11.21
C TYR A 112 -1.96 16.27 10.38
N ALA A 113 -2.33 16.20 9.09
CA ALA A 113 -2.44 17.37 8.23
C ALA A 113 -3.61 18.30 8.63
N ASP A 114 -4.60 17.79 9.38
CA ASP A 114 -5.69 18.57 9.97
C ASP A 114 -5.54 18.63 11.51
N PRO A 115 -4.97 19.72 12.06
CA PRO A 115 -4.75 19.84 13.49
C PRO A 115 -6.02 19.76 14.34
N GLU A 116 -7.18 20.16 13.80
CA GLU A 116 -8.45 20.09 14.53
C GLU A 116 -8.95 18.65 14.57
N LEU A 117 -8.86 17.92 13.46
CA LEU A 117 -9.18 16.49 13.43
C LEU A 117 -8.25 15.69 14.35
N ALA A 118 -6.93 15.95 14.30
CA ALA A 118 -5.96 15.33 15.19
C ALA A 118 -6.29 15.59 16.67
N ARG A 119 -6.68 16.82 17.02
CA ARG A 119 -7.11 17.17 18.38
C ARG A 119 -8.37 16.42 18.79
N ILE A 120 -9.36 16.33 17.91
CA ILE A 120 -10.62 15.60 18.19
C ILE A 120 -10.33 14.12 18.42
N LEU A 121 -9.55 13.47 17.56
CA LEU A 121 -9.25 12.04 17.63
C LEU A 121 -8.31 11.66 18.78
N SER A 122 -7.46 12.58 19.24
CA SER A 122 -6.59 12.38 20.41
C SER A 122 -7.28 12.69 21.74
N THR A 123 -8.47 13.30 21.72
CA THR A 123 -9.23 13.57 22.94
C THR A 123 -9.80 12.25 23.49
N PRO A 124 -9.65 11.97 24.81
CA PRO A 124 -10.25 10.79 25.41
C PRO A 124 -11.76 10.75 25.17
N SER A 125 -12.27 9.58 24.79
CA SER A 125 -13.70 9.40 24.57
C SER A 125 -14.45 9.33 25.92
N GLU A 126 -15.71 9.78 25.93
CA GLU A 126 -16.53 9.77 27.15
C GLU A 126 -17.04 8.35 27.45
N GLY A 127 -16.26 7.59 28.23
CA GLY A 127 -16.64 6.29 28.77
C GLY A 127 -16.18 5.08 27.95
N ASP A 128 -16.46 3.89 28.48
CA ASP A 128 -16.02 2.59 27.95
C ASP A 128 -16.90 2.05 26.80
N PHE A 129 -17.98 2.78 26.42
CA PHE A 129 -19.00 2.41 25.42
C PHE A 129 -19.59 0.98 25.50
N GLY A 130 -19.29 0.23 26.56
CA GLY A 130 -19.75 -1.13 26.77
C GLY A 130 -18.97 -2.18 25.96
N ALA A 131 -19.18 -3.45 26.27
CA ALA A 131 -18.51 -4.55 25.59
C ALA A 131 -18.95 -4.64 24.12
N VAL A 132 -17.97 -4.73 23.22
CA VAL A 132 -18.22 -4.98 21.79
C VAL A 132 -18.76 -6.40 21.63
N PRO A 133 -20.00 -6.58 21.13
CA PRO A 133 -20.56 -7.92 20.92
C PRO A 133 -19.75 -8.65 19.86
N ALA A 134 -19.56 -9.96 20.04
CA ALA A 134 -18.90 -10.78 19.03
C ALA A 134 -19.71 -10.73 17.71
N PRO A 135 -19.03 -10.66 16.55
CA PRO A 135 -19.72 -10.65 15.27
C PRO A 135 -20.51 -11.96 15.07
N GLU A 136 -21.72 -11.85 14.54
CA GLU A 136 -22.52 -13.01 14.11
C GLU A 136 -21.88 -13.59 12.84
N LEU A 137 -21.54 -14.89 12.89
CA LEU A 137 -20.96 -15.65 11.77
C LEU A 137 -22.01 -16.12 10.78
#